data_AF-A0A2D4GED6-F1
#
_entry.id   AF-A0A2D4GED6-F1
#
_cell.length_a   1.000
_cell.length_b   1.000
_cell.length_c   1.000
_cell.angle_alpha   90.00
_cell.angle_beta   90.00
_cell.angle_gamma   90.00
#
_symmetry.space_group_name_H-M   'P 1'
#
loop_
_entity.id
_entity.type
_entity.pdbx_description
1 polymer ?
#
loop_
_entity_poly.entity_id
_entity_poly.type
_entity_poly.pdbx_seq_one_letter_code
_entity_poly.pdbx_strand_id
1 'polypeptide(L)'
;DKALYTLQNKVQFGIIPDSFTFNILLDSFIKDENYENAMAAVTEIMIQEDFTKVSTQLLSLYTMYNYLATKSEFTWEEEKNLGASLFLVGLKQTNTVGFSSQLYGLALLGKVELQKGLRAVYHLMPLMWTPGYLNRALKVIEDVALLPEDVKLCQEAIDALGDILHLASEPEVSPEDSKDSEEAPKQTPPEENEVLRLPEYLNRFKELNSKLHSLGKVESRKLLTLTTQLAEEKLQASEEEDIAKYKEKLEEWEKERTMLIEREQEMKEKAKEMMEMKKKANAAT
;
A
#
# COMPACT_ATOMS: atom_id res chain seq x y z
N ASP A 1 -11.50 -9.85 -14.00
CA ASP A 1 -10.46 -10.05 -15.04
C ASP A 1 -10.13 -8.80 -15.85
N LYS A 2 -10.99 -8.32 -16.77
CA LYS A 2 -10.65 -7.17 -17.65
C LYS A 2 -10.30 -5.88 -16.88
N ALA A 3 -11.07 -5.56 -15.84
CA ALA A 3 -10.80 -4.39 -15.00
C ALA A 3 -9.42 -4.48 -14.35
N LEU A 4 -9.07 -5.64 -13.79
CA LEU A 4 -7.76 -5.87 -13.18
C LEU A 4 -6.63 -5.75 -14.21
N TYR A 5 -6.80 -6.33 -15.41
CA TYR A 5 -5.83 -6.20 -16.49
C TYR A 5 -5.57 -4.74 -16.89
N THR A 6 -6.61 -3.91 -16.95
CA THR A 6 -6.45 -2.48 -17.27
C THR A 6 -5.77 -1.70 -16.15
N LEU A 7 -5.96 -2.10 -14.89
CA LEU A 7 -5.30 -1.47 -13.73
C LEU A 7 -3.81 -1.77 -13.69
N GLN A 8 -3.44 -3.04 -13.88
CA GLN A 8 -2.03 -3.43 -13.98
C GLN A 8 -1.32 -2.73 -15.15
N ASN A 9 -2.03 -2.53 -16.26
CA ASN A 9 -1.53 -1.82 -17.44
C ASN A 9 -1.93 -0.33 -17.45
N LYS A 10 -1.92 0.33 -16.28
CA LYS A 10 -2.29 1.75 -16.14
C LYS A 10 -1.55 2.70 -17.09
N VAL A 11 -0.29 2.43 -17.41
CA VAL A 11 0.52 3.25 -18.32
C VAL A 11 -0.04 3.20 -19.76
N GLN A 12 -0.62 2.07 -20.17
CA GLN A 12 -1.16 1.88 -21.51
C GLN A 12 -2.59 2.41 -21.63
N PHE A 13 -3.43 2.14 -20.63
CA PHE A 13 -4.86 2.47 -20.70
C PHE A 13 -5.20 3.84 -20.11
N GLY A 14 -4.33 4.41 -19.26
CA GLY A 14 -4.56 5.69 -18.60
C GLY A 14 -5.73 5.68 -17.61
N ILE A 15 -6.14 4.49 -17.14
CA ILE A 15 -7.25 4.34 -16.18
C ILE A 15 -6.67 4.40 -14.77
N ILE A 16 -6.96 5.49 -14.07
CA ILE A 16 -6.58 5.73 -12.68
C ILE A 16 -7.89 5.93 -11.90
N PRO A 17 -8.41 4.89 -11.23
CA PRO A 17 -9.69 4.97 -10.53
C PRO A 17 -9.61 5.82 -9.26
N ASP A 18 -10.76 6.30 -8.81
CA ASP A 18 -10.92 6.92 -7.49
C ASP A 18 -10.92 5.85 -6.37
N SER A 19 -10.54 6.25 -5.15
CA SER A 19 -10.72 5.47 -3.91
C SER A 19 -12.06 4.72 -3.80
N PHE A 20 -13.19 5.35 -4.17
CA PHE A 20 -14.50 4.69 -4.10
C PHE A 20 -14.64 3.53 -5.10
N THR A 21 -14.14 3.71 -6.32
CA THR A 21 -14.13 2.64 -7.33
C THR A 21 -13.21 1.48 -6.95
N PHE A 22 -12.10 1.77 -6.26
CA PHE A 22 -11.27 0.73 -5.67
C PHE A 22 -12.01 -0.05 -4.58
N ASN A 23 -12.78 0.61 -3.72
CA ASN A 23 -13.59 -0.08 -2.71
C ASN A 23 -14.59 -1.06 -3.34
N ILE A 24 -15.28 -0.66 -4.41
CA ILE A 24 -16.21 -1.54 -5.14
C ILE A 24 -15.48 -2.76 -5.70
N LEU A 25 -14.29 -2.55 -6.29
CA LEU A 25 -13.48 -3.65 -6.83
C LEU A 25 -13.01 -4.60 -5.72
N LEU A 26 -12.49 -4.06 -4.61
CA LEU A 26 -12.06 -4.85 -3.47
C LEU A 26 -13.22 -5.66 -2.87
N ASP A 27 -14.38 -5.02 -2.65
CA ASP A 27 -15.57 -5.70 -2.13
C ASP A 27 -16.02 -6.86 -3.04
N SER A 28 -15.98 -6.67 -4.38
CA SER A 28 -16.27 -7.76 -5.31
C SER A 28 -15.30 -8.95 -5.16
N PHE A 29 -14.00 -8.69 -5.04
CA PHE A 29 -13.01 -9.75 -4.86
C PHE A 29 -13.08 -10.42 -3.49
N ILE A 30 -13.41 -9.67 -2.44
CA ILE A 30 -13.61 -10.20 -1.09
C ILE A 30 -14.82 -11.15 -1.06
N LYS A 31 -15.93 -10.76 -1.72
CA LYS A 31 -17.14 -11.60 -1.83
C LYS A 31 -16.90 -12.88 -2.60
N ASP A 32 -16.04 -12.82 -3.63
CA ASP A 32 -15.64 -13.97 -4.43
C ASP A 32 -14.50 -14.80 -3.78
N GLU A 33 -14.08 -14.46 -2.55
CA GLU A 33 -12.96 -15.06 -1.80
C GLU A 33 -11.62 -15.09 -2.58
N ASN A 34 -11.46 -14.19 -3.55
CA ASN A 34 -10.30 -14.12 -4.41
C ASN A 34 -9.26 -13.12 -3.88
N TYR A 35 -8.51 -13.54 -2.86
CA TYR A 35 -7.54 -12.70 -2.17
C TYR A 35 -6.30 -12.37 -3.00
N GLU A 36 -5.93 -13.19 -4.00
CA GLU A 36 -4.78 -12.90 -4.87
C GLU A 36 -5.04 -11.70 -5.77
N ASN A 37 -6.21 -11.67 -6.41
CA ASN A 37 -6.63 -10.55 -7.24
C ASN A 37 -6.96 -9.31 -6.40
N ALA A 38 -7.51 -9.50 -5.20
CA ALA A 38 -7.70 -8.41 -4.25
C ALA A 38 -6.37 -7.76 -3.87
N MET A 39 -5.33 -8.56 -3.60
CA MET A 39 -4.00 -8.05 -3.32
C MET A 39 -3.41 -7.28 -4.50
N ALA A 40 -3.56 -7.76 -5.73
CA ALA A 40 -3.14 -6.99 -6.90
C ALA A 40 -3.83 -5.62 -6.95
N ALA A 41 -5.13 -5.54 -6.66
CA ALA A 41 -5.82 -4.25 -6.56
C ALA A 41 -5.26 -3.36 -5.43
N VAL A 42 -4.95 -3.92 -4.25
CA VAL A 42 -4.30 -3.18 -3.15
C VAL A 42 -2.92 -2.66 -3.55
N THR A 43 -2.14 -3.43 -4.30
CA THR A 43 -0.83 -2.96 -4.78
C THR A 43 -0.97 -1.77 -5.72
N GLU A 44 -2.03 -1.72 -6.54
CA GLU A 44 -2.29 -0.56 -7.39
C GLU A 44 -2.71 0.67 -6.59
N ILE A 45 -3.56 0.50 -5.56
CA ILE A 45 -3.93 1.58 -4.62
C ILE A 45 -2.66 2.13 -3.94
N MET A 46 -1.77 1.23 -3.52
CA MET A 46 -0.50 1.57 -2.90
C MET A 46 0.40 2.37 -3.84
N ILE A 47 0.57 1.95 -5.11
CA ILE A 47 1.40 2.68 -6.07
C ILE A 47 0.82 4.08 -6.36
N GLN A 48 -0.50 4.24 -6.27
CA GLN A 48 -1.17 5.53 -6.41
C GLN A 48 -1.19 6.36 -5.12
N GLU A 49 -0.70 5.81 -3.99
CA GLU A 49 -0.72 6.40 -2.66
C GLU A 49 -2.14 6.81 -2.17
N ASP A 50 -3.21 6.22 -2.71
CA ASP A 50 -4.59 6.63 -2.41
C ASP A 50 -5.19 5.89 -1.18
N PHE A 51 -4.58 6.13 -0.02
CA PHE A 51 -5.13 5.72 1.28
C PHE A 51 -5.81 6.88 1.99
N THR A 52 -6.51 7.74 1.25
CA THR A 52 -7.15 8.94 1.80
C THR A 52 -8.39 8.61 2.64
N LYS A 53 -9.20 7.65 2.17
CA LYS A 53 -10.45 7.26 2.83
C LYS A 53 -10.24 6.19 3.89
N VAL A 54 -11.01 6.27 4.96
CA VAL A 54 -10.98 5.25 6.03
C VAL A 54 -11.50 3.90 5.53
N SER A 55 -12.50 3.91 4.64
CA SER A 55 -13.06 2.70 4.00
C SER A 55 -12.01 1.94 3.19
N THR A 56 -11.22 2.64 2.35
CA THR A 56 -10.14 2.01 1.58
C THR A 56 -9.07 1.43 2.50
N GLN A 57 -8.69 2.16 3.56
CA GLN A 57 -7.72 1.68 4.55
C GLN A 57 -8.19 0.41 5.27
N LEU A 58 -9.45 0.34 5.70
CA LEU A 58 -9.99 -0.83 6.39
C LEU A 58 -10.09 -2.05 5.47
N LEU A 59 -10.63 -1.86 4.25
CA LEU A 59 -10.75 -2.95 3.26
C LEU A 59 -9.38 -3.48 2.84
N SER A 60 -8.41 -2.59 2.58
CA SER A 60 -7.04 -2.99 2.26
C SER A 60 -6.39 -3.77 3.41
N LEU A 61 -6.49 -3.31 4.66
CA LEU A 61 -5.99 -4.09 5.81
C LEU A 61 -6.63 -5.47 5.90
N TYR A 62 -7.95 -5.53 5.78
CA TYR A 62 -8.68 -6.80 5.82
C TYR A 62 -8.17 -7.77 4.74
N THR A 63 -8.02 -7.30 3.50
CA THR A 63 -7.49 -8.13 2.40
C THR A 63 -6.05 -8.56 2.63
N MET A 64 -5.17 -7.67 3.10
CA MET A 64 -3.76 -7.98 3.38
C MET A 64 -3.62 -9.04 4.47
N TYR A 65 -4.37 -8.91 5.57
CA TYR A 65 -4.30 -9.91 6.64
C TYR A 65 -4.88 -11.25 6.22
N ASN A 66 -5.96 -11.28 5.43
CA ASN A 66 -6.48 -12.55 4.89
C ASN A 66 -5.50 -13.19 3.89
N TYR A 67 -4.79 -12.38 3.12
CA TYR A 67 -3.72 -12.87 2.25
C TYR A 67 -2.58 -13.50 3.06
N LEU A 68 -2.14 -12.85 4.14
CA LEU A 68 -1.14 -13.41 5.06
C LEU A 68 -1.62 -14.70 5.75
N ALA A 69 -2.92 -14.83 6.01
CA ALA A 69 -3.49 -16.04 6.60
C ALA A 69 -3.55 -17.23 5.62
N THR A 70 -3.75 -16.93 4.33
CA THR A 70 -3.99 -17.94 3.29
C THR A 70 -2.70 -18.45 2.65
N LYS A 71 -1.67 -17.60 2.53
CA LYS A 71 -0.38 -17.95 1.93
C LYS A 71 0.73 -18.07 2.96
N SER A 72 1.50 -19.17 2.88
CA SER A 72 2.64 -19.46 3.76
C SER A 72 4.00 -19.10 3.16
N GLU A 73 4.09 -18.99 1.83
CA GLU A 73 5.34 -18.69 1.11
C GLU A 73 5.15 -17.43 0.26
N PHE A 74 6.12 -16.52 0.35
CA PHE A 74 6.09 -15.25 -0.37
C PHE A 74 7.32 -15.12 -1.27
N THR A 75 7.11 -14.57 -2.45
CA THR A 75 8.20 -14.09 -3.30
C THR A 75 8.73 -12.76 -2.74
N TRP A 76 10.01 -12.44 -2.98
CA TRP A 76 10.59 -11.17 -2.50
C TRP A 76 9.82 -9.94 -3.03
N GLU A 77 9.21 -10.04 -4.22
CA GLU A 77 8.36 -8.99 -4.79
C GLU A 77 7.04 -8.86 -4.03
N GLU A 78 6.42 -9.98 -3.65
CA GLU A 78 5.22 -9.98 -2.82
C GLU A 78 5.51 -9.45 -1.41
N GLU A 79 6.63 -9.82 -0.81
CA GLU A 79 7.06 -9.28 0.50
C GLU A 79 7.26 -7.77 0.44
N LYS A 80 7.88 -7.28 -0.64
CA LYS A 80 8.03 -5.85 -0.88
C LYS A 80 6.67 -5.16 -1.02
N ASN A 81 5.78 -5.72 -1.83
CA ASN A 81 4.44 -5.16 -2.09
C ASN A 81 3.58 -5.14 -0.83
N LEU A 82 3.58 -6.24 -0.06
CA LEU A 82 2.91 -6.35 1.24
C LEU A 82 3.51 -5.38 2.25
N GLY A 83 4.83 -5.33 2.33
CA GLY A 83 5.54 -4.46 3.27
C GLY A 83 5.23 -2.98 3.04
N ALA A 84 5.26 -2.55 1.78
CA ALA A 84 4.96 -1.19 1.38
C ALA A 84 3.49 -0.82 1.62
N SER A 85 2.55 -1.70 1.26
CA SER A 85 1.12 -1.45 1.45
C SER A 85 0.73 -1.36 2.93
N LEU A 86 1.22 -2.28 3.78
CA LEU A 86 0.99 -2.24 5.22
C LEU A 86 1.59 -1.00 5.88
N PHE A 87 2.77 -0.58 5.43
CA PHE A 87 3.42 0.63 5.93
C PHE A 87 2.61 1.89 5.60
N LEU A 88 2.21 2.07 4.32
CA LEU A 88 1.47 3.26 3.89
C LEU A 88 0.10 3.36 4.54
N VAL A 89 -0.64 2.25 4.66
CA VAL A 89 -1.93 2.23 5.36
C VAL A 89 -1.74 2.52 6.84
N GLY A 90 -0.72 1.90 7.44
CA GLY A 90 -0.40 2.06 8.85
C GLY A 90 -0.14 3.51 9.22
N LEU A 91 0.57 4.28 8.38
CA LEU A 91 0.84 5.71 8.63
C LEU A 91 -0.42 6.57 8.78
N LYS A 92 -1.56 6.15 8.20
CA LYS A 92 -2.83 6.88 8.28
C LYS A 92 -3.64 6.55 9.53
N GLN A 93 -3.36 5.41 10.18
CA GLN A 93 -4.14 4.94 11.32
C GLN A 93 -3.38 5.14 12.64
N THR A 94 -4.03 5.81 13.60
CA THR A 94 -3.50 6.00 14.96
C THR A 94 -3.97 4.93 15.97
N ASN A 95 -4.45 3.78 15.47
CA ASN A 95 -4.98 2.69 16.29
C ASN A 95 -3.91 1.60 16.54
N THR A 96 -4.21 0.63 17.41
CA THR A 96 -3.36 -0.55 17.69
C THR A 96 -3.00 -1.29 16.39
N VAL A 97 -4.01 -1.53 15.55
CA VAL A 97 -3.86 -2.16 14.23
C VAL A 97 -2.95 -1.33 13.31
N GLY A 98 -3.07 -0.01 13.31
CA GLY A 98 -2.24 0.87 12.50
C GLY A 98 -0.76 0.77 12.85
N PHE A 99 -0.40 0.89 14.13
CA PHE A 99 0.99 0.75 14.55
C PHE A 99 1.53 -0.67 14.34
N SER A 100 0.69 -1.69 14.55
CA SER A 100 1.09 -3.07 14.27
C SER A 100 1.31 -3.33 12.78
N SER A 101 0.51 -2.72 11.89
CA SER A 101 0.71 -2.83 10.43
C SER A 101 1.95 -2.07 9.98
N GLN A 102 2.26 -0.91 10.58
CA GLN A 102 3.52 -0.20 10.34
C GLN A 102 4.72 -1.07 10.71
N LEU A 103 4.70 -1.71 11.88
CA LEU A 103 5.78 -2.60 12.31
C LEU A 103 5.95 -3.77 11.37
N TYR A 104 4.86 -4.46 11.03
CA TYR A 104 4.88 -5.59 10.12
C TYR A 104 5.42 -5.18 8.74
N GLY A 105 4.96 -4.04 8.23
CA GLY A 105 5.40 -3.51 6.95
C GLY A 105 6.90 -3.18 6.93
N LEU A 106 7.38 -2.47 7.95
CA LEU A 106 8.80 -2.13 8.09
C LEU A 106 9.69 -3.37 8.29
N ALA A 107 9.19 -4.40 8.99
CA ALA A 107 9.91 -5.65 9.17
C ALA A 107 10.12 -6.38 7.84
N LEU A 108 9.06 -6.50 7.03
CA LEU A 108 9.15 -7.09 5.68
C LEU A 108 10.09 -6.29 4.77
N LEU A 109 9.98 -4.96 4.76
CA LEU A 109 10.87 -4.12 3.95
C LEU A 109 12.33 -4.24 4.39
N GLY A 110 12.58 -4.36 5.71
CA GLY A 110 13.92 -4.63 6.25
C GLY A 110 14.47 -5.98 5.83
N LYS A 111 13.63 -7.02 5.76
CA LYS A 111 14.02 -8.33 5.21
C LYS A 111 14.47 -8.21 3.75
N VAL A 112 13.69 -7.51 2.93
CA VAL A 112 14.02 -7.29 1.50
C VAL A 112 15.30 -6.46 1.34
N GLU A 113 15.49 -5.42 2.18
CA GLU A 113 16.71 -4.60 2.20
C GLU A 113 17.95 -5.46 2.47
N LEU A 114 17.89 -6.38 3.44
CA LEU A 114 19.00 -7.26 3.79
C LEU A 114 19.28 -8.34 2.72
N GLN A 115 18.25 -8.87 2.06
CA GLN A 115 18.42 -9.96 1.09
C GLN A 115 18.82 -9.49 -0.31
N LYS A 116 18.20 -8.42 -0.82
CA LYS A 116 18.33 -7.96 -2.22
C LYS A 116 18.94 -6.56 -2.35
N GLY A 117 19.19 -5.89 -1.22
CA GLY A 117 19.73 -4.53 -1.18
C GLY A 117 18.65 -3.45 -1.22
N LEU A 118 19.06 -2.22 -0.92
CA LEU A 118 18.15 -1.09 -0.74
C LEU A 118 17.44 -0.70 -2.03
N ARG A 119 18.11 -0.85 -3.18
CA ARG A 119 17.54 -0.54 -4.50
C ARG A 119 16.28 -1.36 -4.80
N ALA A 120 16.24 -2.62 -4.36
CA ALA A 120 15.09 -3.49 -4.58
C ALA A 120 13.83 -2.95 -3.87
N VAL A 121 14.00 -2.28 -2.73
CA VAL A 121 12.92 -1.75 -1.90
C VAL A 121 12.25 -0.54 -2.55
N TYR A 122 13.01 0.49 -2.93
CA TYR A 122 12.43 1.74 -3.44
C TYR A 122 12.19 1.77 -4.95
N HIS A 123 12.74 0.82 -5.72
CA HIS A 123 12.54 0.82 -7.17
C HIS A 123 11.07 0.54 -7.54
N LEU A 124 10.47 1.47 -8.30
CA LEU A 124 9.06 1.48 -8.71
C LEU A 124 8.08 1.49 -7.53
N MET A 125 8.52 1.99 -6.37
CA MET A 125 7.71 2.08 -5.17
C MET A 125 7.69 3.50 -4.61
N PRO A 126 6.56 3.91 -3.99
CA PRO A 126 6.45 5.16 -3.22
C PRO A 126 7.17 5.06 -1.86
N LEU A 127 8.44 4.66 -1.86
CA LEU A 127 9.26 4.46 -0.67
C LEU A 127 10.52 5.31 -0.70
N MET A 128 11.09 5.53 0.48
CA MET A 128 12.28 6.36 0.64
C MET A 128 13.55 5.55 0.31
N TRP A 129 14.53 6.19 -0.34
CA TRP A 129 15.87 5.60 -0.60
C TRP A 129 16.80 5.59 0.63
N THR A 130 16.26 5.84 1.82
CA THR A 130 17.08 5.97 3.03
C THR A 130 17.17 4.62 3.73
N PRO A 131 18.38 4.12 4.02
CA PRO A 131 18.56 2.81 4.63
C PRO A 131 18.00 2.76 6.05
N GLY A 132 17.80 1.54 6.55
CA GLY A 132 17.47 1.31 7.95
C GLY A 132 15.98 1.21 8.21
N TYR A 133 15.29 0.32 7.49
CA TYR A 133 13.89 0.02 7.76
C TYR A 133 13.69 -0.66 9.11
N LEU A 134 14.62 -1.53 9.53
CA LEU A 134 14.60 -2.16 10.85
C LEU A 134 14.74 -1.15 12.00
N ASN A 135 15.57 -0.11 11.82
CA ASN A 135 15.66 0.97 12.79
C ASN A 135 14.34 1.72 12.97
N ARG A 136 13.60 1.92 11.89
CA ARG A 136 12.29 2.57 11.96
C ARG A 136 11.28 1.68 12.67
N ALA A 137 11.34 0.37 12.45
CA ALA A 137 10.50 -0.57 13.18
C ALA A 137 10.76 -0.46 14.70
N LEU A 138 12.02 -0.42 15.13
CA LEU A 138 12.36 -0.21 16.54
C LEU A 138 11.87 1.14 17.08
N LYS A 139 11.94 2.21 16.29
CA LYS A 139 11.40 3.52 16.67
C LYS A 139 9.89 3.49 16.85
N VAL A 140 9.15 2.79 16.00
CA VAL A 140 7.69 2.65 16.18
C VAL A 140 7.38 1.93 17.49
N ILE A 141 8.19 0.95 17.90
CA ILE A 141 8.04 0.33 19.23
C ILE A 141 8.32 1.33 20.36
N GLU A 142 9.37 2.15 20.24
CA GLU A 142 9.68 3.22 21.20
C GLU A 142 8.53 4.24 21.29
N ASP A 143 8.00 4.67 20.15
CA ASP A 143 6.89 5.62 20.06
C ASP A 143 5.65 5.06 20.75
N VAL A 144 5.30 3.79 20.50
CA VAL A 144 4.17 3.14 21.18
C VAL A 144 4.42 2.97 22.67
N ALA A 145 5.66 2.78 23.11
CA ALA A 145 5.99 2.77 24.54
C ALA A 145 5.70 4.12 25.21
N LEU A 146 5.84 5.25 24.50
CA LEU A 146 5.56 6.60 24.98
C LEU A 146 4.06 6.99 24.91
N LEU A 147 3.30 6.41 23.99
CA LEU A 147 1.88 6.70 23.77
C LEU A 147 0.96 6.22 24.93
N PRO A 148 -0.29 6.72 25.03
CA PRO A 148 -1.23 6.32 26.11
C PRO A 148 -1.57 4.83 26.11
N GLU A 149 -2.12 4.33 27.23
CA GLU A 149 -2.37 2.90 27.49
C GLU A 149 -3.32 2.20 26.50
N ASP A 150 -4.15 2.95 25.79
CA ASP A 150 -5.11 2.40 24.80
C ASP A 150 -4.41 1.87 23.54
N VAL A 151 -3.20 2.34 23.24
CA VAL A 151 -2.45 1.91 22.06
C VAL A 151 -1.56 0.72 22.42
N LYS A 152 -1.84 -0.40 21.76
CA LYS A 152 -1.12 -1.67 21.93
C LYS A 152 -0.52 -2.16 20.62
N LEU A 153 0.38 -3.12 20.72
CA LEU A 153 0.98 -3.82 19.59
C LEU A 153 0.57 -5.29 19.62
N CYS A 154 0.34 -5.85 18.43
CA CYS A 154 -0.01 -7.26 18.30
C CYS A 154 1.24 -8.13 18.43
N GLN A 155 1.10 -9.27 19.10
CA GLN A 155 2.16 -10.27 19.24
C GLN A 155 2.69 -10.73 17.87
N GLU A 156 1.79 -10.98 16.91
CA GLU A 156 2.17 -11.42 15.55
C GLU A 156 3.14 -10.46 14.85
N ALA A 157 3.01 -9.15 15.05
CA ALA A 157 3.91 -8.17 14.44
C ALA A 157 5.26 -8.09 15.14
N ILE A 158 5.28 -8.30 16.46
CA ILE A 158 6.52 -8.35 17.25
C ILE A 158 7.29 -9.63 16.91
N ASP A 159 6.58 -10.77 16.88
CA ASP A 159 7.16 -12.07 16.57
C ASP A 159 7.74 -12.08 15.15
N ALA A 160 7.02 -11.50 14.16
CA ALA A 160 7.54 -11.36 12.79
C ALA A 160 8.86 -10.55 12.73
N LEU A 161 8.97 -9.46 13.48
CA LEU A 161 10.23 -8.70 13.57
C LEU A 161 11.33 -9.54 14.23
N GLY A 162 10.99 -10.29 15.27
CA GLY A 162 11.90 -11.21 15.95
C GLY A 162 12.45 -12.28 15.02
N ASP A 163 11.56 -12.96 14.29
CA ASP A 163 11.91 -14.01 13.33
C ASP A 163 12.83 -13.47 12.23
N ILE A 164 12.55 -12.28 11.70
CA ILE A 164 13.38 -11.65 10.66
C ILE A 164 14.76 -11.27 11.19
N LEU A 165 14.85 -10.72 12.41
CA LEU A 165 16.13 -10.39 13.03
C LEU A 165 16.95 -11.64 13.36
N HIS A 166 16.29 -12.75 13.72
CA HIS A 166 16.94 -14.04 13.94
C HIS A 166 17.41 -14.68 12.64
N LEU A 167 16.56 -14.72 11.61
CA LEU A 167 16.91 -15.24 10.28
C LEU A 167 18.05 -14.46 9.65
N ALA A 168 18.06 -13.12 9.79
CA ALA A 168 19.15 -12.28 9.29
C ALA A 168 20.50 -12.53 9.98
N SER A 169 20.50 -13.10 11.21
CA SER A 169 21.72 -13.47 11.91
C SER A 169 22.31 -14.78 11.40
N GLU A 170 21.54 -15.58 10.66
CA GLU A 170 21.99 -16.79 10.00
C GLU A 170 22.23 -16.47 8.52
N PRO A 171 23.48 -16.43 8.04
CA PRO A 171 23.74 -16.07 6.65
C PRO A 171 23.19 -17.19 5.74
N GLU A 172 22.14 -16.91 4.98
CA GLU A 172 21.76 -17.75 3.84
C GLU A 172 22.85 -17.63 2.77
N VAL A 173 23.65 -18.70 2.62
CA VAL A 173 24.53 -18.89 1.49
C VAL A 173 23.65 -19.32 0.30
N SER A 174 23.12 -18.36 -0.45
CA SER A 174 22.53 -18.65 -1.76
C SER A 174 23.62 -18.56 -2.85
N PRO A 175 23.76 -19.59 -3.71
CA PRO A 175 24.82 -19.65 -4.71
C PRO A 175 24.61 -18.66 -5.86
N GLU A 176 25.74 -18.30 -6.45
CA GLU A 176 25.96 -17.41 -7.59
C GLU A 176 24.93 -17.57 -8.72
N ASP A 177 24.41 -16.44 -9.21
CA ASP A 177 24.17 -16.27 -10.64
C ASP A 177 24.70 -14.90 -11.07
N SER A 178 25.83 -14.96 -11.79
CA SER A 178 26.50 -13.83 -12.40
C SER A 178 26.05 -13.69 -13.85
N LYS A 179 25.58 -12.50 -14.22
CA LYS A 179 25.68 -11.84 -15.55
C LYS A 179 24.82 -10.56 -15.56
N ASP A 180 25.40 -9.41 -15.26
CA ASP A 180 26.06 -8.56 -16.25
C ASP A 180 26.43 -7.22 -15.58
N SER A 181 27.67 -6.83 -15.79
CA SER A 181 28.33 -5.69 -15.17
C SER A 181 28.03 -4.39 -15.93
N GLU A 182 27.67 -3.34 -15.21
CA GLU A 182 28.12 -1.97 -15.54
C GLU A 182 28.66 -1.32 -14.25
N GLU A 183 29.99 -1.13 -14.22
CA GLU A 183 30.74 -0.33 -13.26
C GLU A 183 30.34 1.16 -13.44
N ALA A 184 30.23 2.06 -12.45
CA ALA A 184 31.04 2.37 -11.26
C ALA A 184 30.28 3.44 -10.41
N PRO A 185 30.80 4.04 -9.29
CA PRO A 185 32.01 3.73 -8.52
C PRO A 185 31.80 3.55 -7.00
N LYS A 186 32.85 3.00 -6.37
CA LYS A 186 33.13 2.86 -4.93
C LYS A 186 32.59 4.00 -4.05
N GLN A 187 31.49 3.73 -3.36
CA GLN A 187 31.22 4.22 -2.01
C GLN A 187 31.07 2.96 -1.16
N THR A 188 31.63 2.93 0.05
CA THR A 188 31.30 1.87 1.04
C THR A 188 29.78 1.70 1.04
N PRO A 189 29.23 0.53 0.65
CA PRO A 189 27.79 0.44 0.47
C PRO A 189 27.14 0.70 1.84
N PRO A 190 26.09 1.54 1.91
CA PRO A 190 25.33 1.71 3.15
C PRO A 190 24.77 0.38 3.69
N GLU A 191 24.70 -0.64 2.83
CA GLU A 191 24.27 -2.00 3.07
C GLU A 191 25.21 -2.77 4.03
N GLU A 192 26.53 -2.56 3.96
CA GLU A 192 27.48 -3.18 4.89
C GLU A 192 27.29 -2.68 6.33
N ASN A 193 26.86 -1.43 6.51
CA ASN A 193 26.61 -0.85 7.83
C ASN A 193 25.37 -1.44 8.51
N GLU A 194 24.38 -1.90 7.74
CA GLU A 194 23.12 -2.43 8.26
C GLU A 194 23.32 -3.83 8.84
N VAL A 195 24.04 -4.69 8.12
CA VAL A 195 24.38 -6.06 8.56
C VAL A 195 25.24 -6.03 9.82
N LEU A 196 26.17 -5.08 9.92
CA LEU A 196 27.02 -4.91 11.11
C LEU A 196 26.23 -4.42 12.35
N ARG A 197 25.09 -3.77 12.15
CA ARG A 197 24.21 -3.27 13.23
C ARG A 197 23.15 -4.28 13.68
N LEU A 198 23.01 -5.42 13.00
CA LEU A 198 22.10 -6.51 13.41
C LEU A 198 22.21 -6.91 14.89
N PRO A 199 23.41 -7.12 15.49
CA PRO A 199 23.50 -7.43 16.91
C PRO A 199 23.00 -6.28 17.82
N GLU A 200 23.18 -5.03 17.41
CA GLU A 200 22.65 -3.87 18.12
C GLU A 200 21.12 -3.84 18.04
N TYR A 201 20.54 -4.14 16.88
CA TYR A 201 19.09 -4.22 16.69
C TYR A 201 18.47 -5.34 17.53
N LEU A 202 19.11 -6.51 17.59
CA LEU A 202 18.66 -7.62 18.42
C LEU A 202 18.65 -7.27 19.91
N ASN A 203 19.67 -6.57 20.40
CA ASN A 203 19.73 -6.14 21.79
C ASN A 203 18.64 -5.11 22.09
N ARG A 204 18.47 -4.11 21.23
CA ARG A 204 17.41 -3.11 21.36
C ARG A 204 16.02 -3.73 21.31
N PHE A 205 15.79 -4.66 20.40
CA PHE A 205 14.53 -5.38 20.29
C PHE A 205 14.20 -6.14 21.58
N LYS A 206 15.16 -6.87 22.16
CA LYS A 206 14.97 -7.59 23.44
C LYS A 206 14.63 -6.63 24.59
N GLU A 207 15.35 -5.51 24.68
CA GLU A 207 15.06 -4.47 25.68
C GLU A 207 13.67 -3.88 25.51
N LEU A 208 13.30 -3.50 24.28
CA LEU A 208 12.01 -2.90 23.98
C LEU A 208 10.85 -3.89 24.19
N ASN A 209 11.01 -5.16 23.81
CA ASN A 209 10.00 -6.18 24.09
C ASN A 209 9.80 -6.37 25.59
N SER A 210 10.88 -6.41 26.37
CA SER A 210 10.78 -6.50 27.83
C SER A 210 10.02 -5.31 28.43
N LYS A 211 10.22 -4.11 27.88
CA LYS A 211 9.49 -2.89 28.26
C LYS A 211 8.02 -2.93 27.84
N LEU A 212 7.70 -3.41 26.64
CA LEU A 212 6.30 -3.56 26.20
C LEU A 212 5.53 -4.55 27.06
N HIS A 213 6.15 -5.67 27.43
CA HIS A 213 5.55 -6.67 28.32
C HIS A 213 5.36 -6.13 29.74
N SER A 214 6.31 -5.37 30.28
CA SER A 214 6.15 -4.78 31.62
C SER A 214 5.06 -3.71 31.66
N LEU A 215 4.84 -3.01 30.55
CA LEU A 215 3.77 -2.02 30.40
C LEU A 215 2.41 -2.64 30.02
N GLY A 216 2.34 -3.94 29.73
CA GLY A 216 1.09 -4.60 29.31
C GLY A 216 0.55 -4.11 27.96
N LYS A 217 1.40 -3.54 27.10
CA LYS A 217 1.02 -2.96 25.79
C LYS A 217 0.95 -3.99 24.65
N VAL A 218 0.87 -5.27 24.98
CA VAL A 218 0.91 -6.37 24.01
C VAL A 218 -0.47 -7.01 23.93
N GLU A 219 -1.07 -7.01 22.74
CA GLU A 219 -2.32 -7.69 22.44
C GLU A 219 -2.05 -9.10 21.93
N SER A 220 -2.69 -10.09 22.57
CA SER A 220 -2.62 -11.50 22.19
C SER A 220 -3.66 -11.91 21.14
N ARG A 221 -4.57 -11.01 20.78
CA ARG A 221 -5.52 -11.25 19.68
C ARG A 221 -4.78 -11.21 18.34
N LYS A 222 -5.22 -12.04 17.40
CA LYS A 222 -4.67 -12.04 16.04
C LYS A 222 -5.01 -10.75 15.33
N LEU A 223 -4.13 -10.29 14.44
CA LEU A 223 -4.33 -9.08 13.65
C LEU A 223 -5.64 -9.11 12.87
N LEU A 224 -5.95 -10.26 12.27
CA LEU A 224 -7.22 -10.54 11.59
C LEU A 224 -8.46 -10.28 12.45
N THR A 225 -8.42 -10.71 13.71
CA THR A 225 -9.57 -10.56 14.62
C THR A 225 -9.75 -9.13 15.09
N LEU A 226 -8.66 -8.38 15.20
CA LEU A 226 -8.70 -6.96 15.55
C LEU A 226 -9.16 -6.12 14.37
N THR A 227 -8.73 -6.45 13.16
CA THR A 227 -9.12 -5.71 11.95
C THR A 227 -10.57 -5.94 11.57
N THR A 228 -11.08 -7.15 11.75
CA THR A 228 -12.52 -7.44 11.62
C THR A 228 -13.35 -6.65 12.61
N GLN A 229 -12.95 -6.60 13.88
CA GLN A 229 -13.62 -5.78 14.90
C GLN A 229 -13.61 -4.29 14.54
N LEU A 230 -12.45 -3.75 14.14
CA LEU A 230 -12.35 -2.35 13.72
C LEU A 230 -13.15 -2.06 12.45
N ALA A 231 -13.20 -3.00 11.51
CA ALA A 231 -14.01 -2.87 10.31
C ALA A 231 -15.50 -2.84 10.68
N GLU A 232 -15.99 -3.78 11.50
CA GLU A 232 -17.39 -3.81 11.94
C GLU A 232 -17.82 -2.50 12.62
N GLU A 233 -16.95 -1.90 13.43
CA GLU A 233 -17.25 -0.65 14.15
C GLU A 233 -17.26 0.59 13.25
N LYS A 234 -16.26 0.73 12.36
CA LYS A 234 -16.00 1.99 11.63
C LYS A 234 -16.54 2.00 10.21
N LEU A 235 -16.76 0.84 9.61
CA LEU A 235 -17.09 0.72 8.19
C LEU A 235 -18.46 1.32 7.88
N GLN A 236 -19.49 1.03 8.70
CA GLN A 236 -20.85 1.56 8.49
C GLN A 236 -20.89 3.09 8.44
N ALA A 237 -20.27 3.76 9.41
CA ALA A 237 -20.20 5.21 9.44
C ALA A 237 -19.42 5.77 8.24
N SER A 238 -18.32 5.12 7.84
CA SER A 238 -17.53 5.56 6.69
C SER A 238 -18.26 5.37 5.36
N GLU A 239 -19.09 4.32 5.22
CA GLU A 239 -19.86 4.05 4.01
C GLU A 239 -20.95 5.10 3.80
N GLU A 240 -21.66 5.51 4.85
CA GLU A 240 -22.69 6.54 4.75
C GLU A 240 -22.11 7.87 4.23
N GLU A 241 -20.96 8.29 4.77
CA GLU A 241 -20.25 9.49 4.32
C GLU A 241 -19.75 9.35 2.87
N ASP A 242 -19.20 8.19 2.51
CA ASP A 242 -18.67 7.95 1.18
C ASP A 242 -19.78 7.90 0.12
N ILE A 243 -20.93 7.30 0.44
CA ILE A 243 -22.10 7.23 -0.43
C ILE A 243 -22.67 8.62 -0.67
N ALA A 244 -22.74 9.47 0.36
CA ALA A 244 -23.22 10.84 0.21
C ALA A 244 -22.34 11.63 -0.77
N LYS A 245 -21.01 11.62 -0.55
CA LYS A 245 -20.04 12.27 -1.46
C LYS A 245 -20.08 11.71 -2.87
N TYR A 246 -20.28 10.39 -3.00
CA TYR A 246 -20.35 9.76 -4.32
C TYR A 246 -21.62 10.16 -5.09
N LYS A 247 -22.77 10.31 -4.43
CA LYS A 247 -24.00 10.80 -5.06
C LYS A 247 -23.83 12.22 -5.61
N GLU A 248 -23.19 13.10 -4.85
CA GLU A 248 -22.88 14.46 -5.31
C GLU A 248 -22.00 14.42 -6.58
N LYS A 249 -20.93 13.62 -6.57
CA LYS A 249 -20.06 13.42 -7.74
C LYS A 249 -20.81 12.90 -8.97
N LEU A 250 -21.78 11.98 -8.79
CA LEU A 250 -22.60 11.48 -9.89
C LEU A 250 -23.42 12.60 -10.54
N GLU A 251 -24.04 13.47 -9.75
CA GLU A 251 -24.78 14.62 -10.28
C GLU A 251 -23.85 15.62 -10.99
N GLU A 252 -22.64 15.83 -10.47
CA GLU A 252 -21.62 16.67 -11.10
C GLU A 252 -21.22 16.11 -12.47
N TRP A 253 -20.90 14.82 -12.55
CA TRP A 253 -20.54 14.17 -13.81
C TRP A 253 -21.67 14.17 -14.84
N GLU A 254 -22.92 14.05 -14.39
CA GLU A 254 -24.07 14.20 -15.28
C GLU A 254 -24.15 15.61 -15.87
N LYS A 255 -23.98 16.65 -15.05
CA LYS A 255 -23.95 18.05 -15.51
C LYS A 255 -22.79 18.33 -16.46
N GLU A 256 -21.60 17.81 -16.15
CA GLU A 256 -20.43 17.93 -17.02
C GLU A 256 -20.68 17.26 -18.37
N ARG A 257 -21.26 16.06 -18.35
CA ARG A 257 -21.61 15.33 -19.56
C ARG A 257 -22.62 16.09 -20.41
N THR A 258 -23.66 16.69 -19.83
CA THR A 258 -24.64 17.48 -20.59
C THR A 258 -23.98 18.71 -21.21
N MET A 259 -23.14 19.43 -20.47
CA MET A 259 -22.39 20.59 -20.99
C MET A 259 -21.46 20.22 -22.15
N LEU A 260 -20.77 19.08 -22.07
CA LEU A 260 -19.90 18.59 -23.15
C LEU A 260 -20.70 18.23 -24.41
N ILE A 261 -21.88 17.62 -24.25
CA ILE A 261 -22.76 17.29 -25.36
C ILE A 261 -23.28 18.56 -26.05
N GLU A 262 -23.71 19.56 -25.28
CA GLU A 262 -24.16 20.85 -25.81
C GLU A 262 -23.03 21.54 -26.59
N ARG A 263 -21.82 21.57 -26.01
CA ARG A 263 -20.63 22.12 -26.69
C ARG A 263 -20.31 21.38 -27.98
N GLU A 264 -20.41 20.06 -27.99
CA GLU A 264 -20.19 19.25 -29.19
C GLU A 264 -21.23 19.58 -30.28
N GLN A 265 -22.49 19.76 -29.91
CA GLN A 265 -23.58 20.14 -30.82
C GLN A 265 -23.33 21.52 -31.42
N GLU A 266 -23.02 22.53 -30.61
CA GLU A 266 -22.70 23.88 -31.11
C GLU A 266 -21.52 23.87 -32.09
N MET A 267 -20.47 23.10 -31.78
CA MET A 267 -19.29 23.00 -32.65
C MET A 267 -19.64 22.35 -33.99
N LYS A 268 -20.52 21.33 -33.99
CA LYS A 268 -21.03 20.70 -35.21
C LYS A 268 -21.89 21.65 -36.03
N GLU A 269 -22.73 22.46 -35.40
CA GLU A 269 -23.57 23.45 -36.08
C GLU A 269 -22.73 24.56 -36.72
N LYS A 270 -21.82 25.17 -35.95
CA LYS A 270 -20.86 26.17 -36.46
C LYS A 270 -20.03 25.62 -37.62
N ALA A 271 -19.61 24.34 -37.55
CA ALA A 271 -18.89 23.69 -38.64
C ALA A 271 -19.74 23.52 -39.91
N LYS A 272 -21.04 23.18 -39.77
CA LYS A 272 -21.97 23.08 -40.91
C LYS A 272 -22.18 24.44 -41.58
N GLU A 273 -22.43 25.48 -40.81
CA GLU A 273 -22.61 26.84 -41.33
C GLU A 273 -21.37 27.32 -42.08
N MET A 274 -20.17 27.11 -41.51
CA MET A 274 -18.91 27.44 -42.19
C MET A 274 -18.74 26.67 -43.51
N MET A 275 -19.13 25.40 -43.57
CA MET A 275 -19.08 24.64 -44.82
C MET A 275 -20.05 25.19 -45.86
N GLU A 276 -21.27 25.56 -45.47
CA GLU A 276 -22.24 26.16 -46.38
C GLU A 276 -21.77 27.52 -46.90
N MET A 277 -21.19 28.35 -46.05
CA MET A 277 -20.62 29.64 -46.44
C MET A 277 -19.46 29.46 -47.42
N LYS A 278 -18.57 28.48 -47.20
CA LYS A 278 -17.50 28.13 -48.15
C LYS A 278 -18.05 27.64 -49.48
N LYS A 279 -19.09 26.80 -49.48
CA LYS A 279 -19.73 26.32 -50.71
C LYS A 279 -20.36 27.47 -51.49
N LYS A 280 -21.04 28.39 -50.81
CA LYS A 280 -21.63 29.59 -51.42
C LYS A 280 -20.54 30.51 -51.98
N ALA A 281 -19.43 30.71 -51.27
CA ALA A 281 -18.31 31.53 -51.74
C ALA A 281 -17.64 30.93 -52.99
N ASN A 282 -17.40 29.62 -53.01
CA ASN A 282 -16.81 28.93 -54.16
C ASN A 282 -17.76 28.86 -55.38
N ALA A 283 -19.07 28.92 -55.16
CA ALA A 283 -20.06 28.98 -56.26
C ALA A 283 -20.25 30.39 -56.83
N ALA A 284 -19.76 31.42 -56.14
CA ALA A 284 -19.86 32.82 -56.55
C ALA A 284 -18.60 33.34 -57.28
N THR A 285 -17.53 32.55 -57.35
CA THR A 285 -16.32 32.77 -58.16
C THR A 285 -16.37 31.98 -59.46
#